data_AF-Q08C98-F1
#
_entry.id   AF-Q08C98-F1
#
_cell.length_a   1.000
_cell.length_b   1.000
_cell.length_c   1.000
_cell.angle_alpha   90.00
_cell.angle_beta   90.00
_cell.angle_gamma   90.00
#
_symmetry.space_group_name_H-M   'P 1'
#
loop_
_entity.id
_entity.type
_entity.pdbx_description
1 polymer ?
#
loop_
_entity_poly.entity_id
_entity_poly.type
_entity_poly.pdbx_seq_one_letter_code
_entity_poly.pdbx_strand_id
1 'polypeptide(L)'
;MCSVRFMVMCVDECVDVYYTDGLRLQLSPCGSEFLIEKQPSACAHPLQDTHTVKQRTRFAISEFKPLVLDALAFRNKYASRPYLPEELITHEFSSTNKTSSSSAITEVEWPESDSCTTGANGEITVCSVDGHAKLILSSSGEEFTVDFICHSSRNKVDSQDPQLQEHQHRSTCLFSSLTSKSVGAQMDRPGLNLKSPNTEILESTSVKSGKVHVYTRVIQQFSRALYPEIWHYPLSLALEHWESLKTKRNTDNGEDGEGLTDGKDRQYSQTGRKTLLPKPLPLKCPSPHQHKWRYDAVNPDLLEKEEEVTAELVKVVWCKGITYRIVDGVIPMVEISPGDGSLIRSNGVLANYFTHYKAGAVHADGRECVYYLCGLPPDVPG
;
A
#
# COMPACT_ATOMS: atom_id res chain seq x y z
N MET A 1 16.32 -17.44 -12.52
CA MET A 1 15.87 -16.65 -11.34
C MET A 1 14.57 -17.23 -10.86
N CYS A 2 14.34 -17.26 -9.55
CA CYS A 2 13.12 -17.77 -8.95
C CYS A 2 11.97 -16.83 -9.31
N SER A 3 10.97 -17.32 -10.04
CA SER A 3 9.81 -16.50 -10.42
C SER A 3 8.83 -16.47 -9.27
N VAL A 4 8.19 -15.33 -9.05
CA VAL A 4 7.09 -15.24 -8.09
C VAL A 4 5.91 -16.06 -8.63
N ARG A 5 5.40 -16.98 -7.81
CA ARG A 5 4.15 -17.72 -8.08
C ARG A 5 2.96 -16.84 -7.69
N PHE A 6 2.95 -16.36 -6.45
CA PHE A 6 1.97 -15.38 -5.95
C PHE A 6 2.52 -14.62 -4.73
N MET A 7 1.93 -13.46 -4.44
CA MET A 7 2.17 -12.67 -3.24
C MET A 7 0.86 -12.44 -2.50
N VAL A 8 0.89 -12.48 -1.18
CA VAL A 8 -0.26 -12.22 -0.30
C VAL A 8 0.12 -11.14 0.68
N MET A 9 -0.69 -10.11 0.82
CA MET A 9 -0.61 -9.13 1.89
C MET A 9 -1.82 -9.29 2.80
N CYS A 10 -1.59 -9.43 4.11
CA CYS A 10 -2.65 -9.52 5.10
C CYS A 10 -3.11 -8.13 5.56
N VAL A 11 -4.21 -8.05 6.30
CA VAL A 11 -4.78 -6.81 6.85
C VAL A 11 -3.80 -6.09 7.78
N ASP A 12 -2.94 -6.82 8.50
CA ASP A 12 -1.88 -6.26 9.32
C ASP A 12 -0.66 -5.75 8.51
N GLU A 13 -0.71 -5.84 7.19
CA GLU A 13 0.35 -5.44 6.25
C GLU A 13 1.60 -6.34 6.23
N CYS A 14 1.55 -7.55 6.83
CA CYS A 14 2.57 -8.55 6.54
C CYS A 14 2.43 -9.04 5.09
N VAL A 15 3.55 -9.48 4.50
CA VAL A 15 3.57 -10.00 3.13
C VAL A 15 4.19 -11.38 3.10
N ASP A 16 3.49 -12.33 2.47
CA ASP A 16 3.99 -13.65 2.14
C ASP A 16 4.18 -13.76 0.62
N VAL A 17 5.38 -14.14 0.18
CA VAL A 17 5.73 -14.36 -1.22
C VAL A 17 6.09 -15.83 -1.42
N TYR A 18 5.45 -16.45 -2.39
CA TYR A 18 5.71 -17.84 -2.77
C TYR A 18 6.36 -17.86 -4.15
N TYR A 19 7.48 -18.56 -4.27
CA TYR A 19 8.23 -18.68 -5.51
C TYR A 19 8.04 -20.06 -6.15
N THR A 20 8.28 -20.14 -7.46
CA THR A 20 8.09 -21.37 -8.23
C THR A 20 9.05 -22.51 -7.88
N ASP A 21 10.16 -22.20 -7.21
CA ASP A 21 11.16 -23.17 -6.74
C ASP A 21 10.90 -23.67 -5.31
N GLY A 22 9.77 -23.29 -4.71
CA GLY A 22 9.40 -23.65 -3.34
C GLY A 22 10.03 -22.75 -2.27
N LEU A 23 10.78 -21.71 -2.66
CA LEU A 23 11.20 -20.67 -1.71
C LEU A 23 9.96 -19.88 -1.24
N ARG A 24 9.94 -19.52 0.03
CA ARG A 24 8.95 -18.62 0.63
C ARG A 24 9.66 -17.48 1.33
N LEU A 25 9.17 -16.25 1.13
CA LEU A 25 9.63 -15.07 1.85
C LEU A 25 8.46 -14.47 2.61
N GLN A 26 8.63 -14.25 3.91
CA GLN A 26 7.68 -13.53 4.75
C GLN A 26 8.30 -12.19 5.15
N LEU A 27 7.54 -11.12 5.08
CA LEU A 27 7.93 -9.77 5.47
C LEU A 27 7.03 -9.31 6.61
N SER A 28 7.63 -8.78 7.66
CA SER A 28 6.87 -8.34 8.84
C SER A 28 5.88 -7.21 8.50
N PRO A 29 4.81 -7.03 9.30
CA PRO A 29 3.87 -5.92 9.18
C PRO A 29 4.50 -4.56 8.94
N CYS A 30 5.60 -4.24 9.64
CA CYS A 30 6.29 -2.95 9.51
C CYS A 30 7.37 -2.91 8.42
N GLY A 31 7.58 -4.00 7.68
CA GLY A 31 8.62 -4.14 6.66
C GLY A 31 10.05 -4.23 7.18
N SER A 32 10.29 -4.16 8.50
CA SER A 32 11.64 -4.05 9.06
C SER A 32 12.41 -5.36 9.18
N GLU A 33 11.71 -6.49 9.13
CA GLU A 33 12.29 -7.83 9.20
C GLU A 33 11.69 -8.71 8.11
N PHE A 34 12.47 -9.67 7.63
CA PHE A 34 12.00 -10.72 6.75
C PHE A 34 12.49 -12.09 7.21
N LEU A 35 11.78 -13.12 6.77
CA LEU A 35 12.08 -14.53 6.94
C LEU A 35 12.10 -15.19 5.56
N ILE A 36 13.13 -15.97 5.26
CA ILE A 36 13.17 -16.82 4.07
C ILE A 36 13.17 -18.26 4.53
N GLU A 37 12.30 -19.06 3.94
CA GLU A 37 12.20 -20.50 4.13
C GLU A 37 12.46 -21.18 2.79
N LYS A 38 13.39 -22.13 2.78
CA LYS A 38 13.67 -22.96 1.60
C LYS A 38 13.26 -24.39 1.91
N GLN A 39 12.31 -24.91 1.14
CA GLN A 39 11.90 -26.30 1.30
C GLN A 39 13.09 -27.25 1.08
N PRO A 40 13.18 -28.34 1.86
CA PRO A 40 14.14 -29.40 1.61
C PRO A 40 13.96 -29.92 0.19
N SER A 41 15.06 -30.28 -0.49
CA SER A 41 14.97 -30.98 -1.76
C SER A 41 14.23 -32.31 -1.57
N ALA A 42 13.52 -32.81 -2.59
CA ALA A 42 12.80 -34.08 -2.50
C ALA A 42 13.70 -35.28 -2.14
N CYS A 43 15.00 -35.17 -2.39
CA CYS A 43 16.02 -36.15 -2.01
C CYS A 43 16.70 -35.83 -0.66
N ALA A 44 16.27 -34.80 0.05
CA ALA A 44 16.79 -34.44 1.36
C ALA A 44 16.44 -35.51 2.39
N HIS A 45 17.31 -35.67 3.39
CA HIS A 45 17.05 -36.59 4.47
C HIS A 45 15.81 -36.14 5.26
N PRO A 46 14.94 -37.03 5.76
CA PRO A 46 13.74 -36.65 6.53
C PRO A 46 14.01 -35.83 7.81
N LEU A 47 15.24 -35.84 8.31
CA LEU A 47 15.71 -35.05 9.45
C LEU A 47 16.39 -33.72 9.03
N GLN A 48 16.45 -33.42 7.73
CA GLN A 48 17.06 -32.19 7.25
C GLN A 48 16.07 -31.05 7.46
N ASP A 49 16.37 -30.18 8.42
CA ASP A 49 15.54 -29.02 8.75
C ASP A 49 15.38 -28.09 7.54
N THR A 50 14.20 -27.49 7.42
CA THR A 50 13.93 -26.39 6.50
C THR A 50 14.93 -25.27 6.75
N HIS A 51 15.73 -24.93 5.74
CA HIS A 51 16.71 -23.86 5.88
C HIS A 51 15.97 -22.53 5.98
N THR A 52 16.11 -21.88 7.14
CA THR A 52 15.37 -20.66 7.47
C THR A 52 16.34 -19.54 7.81
N VAL A 53 16.17 -18.37 7.20
CA VAL A 53 16.97 -17.17 7.48
C VAL A 53 16.05 -16.06 7.92
N LYS A 54 16.27 -15.52 9.12
CA LYS A 54 15.60 -14.32 9.62
C LYS A 54 16.59 -13.16 9.70
N GLN A 55 16.25 -12.03 9.09
CA GLN A 55 17.13 -10.86 9.10
C GLN A 55 16.32 -9.55 9.11
N ARG A 56 16.95 -8.48 9.56
CA ARG A 56 16.45 -7.12 9.33
C ARG A 56 16.56 -6.76 7.86
N THR A 57 15.46 -6.27 7.30
CA THR A 57 15.30 -5.91 5.89
C THR A 57 16.38 -4.96 5.38
N ARG A 58 16.74 -3.92 6.14
CA ARG A 58 17.77 -2.95 5.74
C ARG A 58 19.17 -3.53 5.55
N PHE A 59 19.41 -4.73 6.10
CA PHE A 59 20.69 -5.43 6.01
C PHE A 59 20.64 -6.62 5.05
N ALA A 60 19.57 -6.76 4.25
CA ALA A 60 19.44 -7.83 3.27
C ALA A 60 20.71 -7.94 2.42
N ILE A 61 21.34 -9.11 2.49
CA ILE A 61 22.56 -9.42 1.75
C ILE A 61 22.28 -9.56 0.25
N SER A 62 23.30 -9.49 -0.59
CA SER A 62 23.19 -9.54 -2.05
C SER A 62 22.36 -10.73 -2.59
N GLU A 63 22.43 -11.88 -1.91
CA GLU A 63 21.66 -13.08 -2.25
C GLU A 63 20.15 -12.86 -2.16
N PHE A 64 19.67 -12.22 -1.09
CA PHE A 64 18.24 -12.05 -0.80
C PHE A 64 17.71 -10.66 -1.15
N LYS A 65 18.60 -9.69 -1.39
CA LYS A 65 18.26 -8.30 -1.70
C LYS A 65 17.21 -8.15 -2.82
N PRO A 66 17.29 -8.83 -3.98
CA PRO A 66 16.25 -8.69 -5.02
C PRO A 66 14.89 -9.19 -4.55
N LEU A 67 14.83 -10.32 -3.85
CA LEU A 67 13.58 -10.90 -3.32
C LEU A 67 12.91 -9.95 -2.31
N VAL A 68 13.72 -9.37 -1.42
CA VAL A 68 13.29 -8.41 -0.41
C VAL A 68 12.78 -7.11 -1.06
N LEU A 69 13.42 -6.64 -2.14
CA LEU A 69 12.98 -5.45 -2.88
C LEU A 69 11.61 -5.66 -3.54
N ASP A 70 11.39 -6.81 -4.17
CA ASP A 70 10.09 -7.14 -4.78
C ASP A 70 8.98 -7.21 -3.72
N ALA A 71 9.25 -7.89 -2.59
CA ALA A 71 8.31 -7.97 -1.47
C ALA A 71 8.02 -6.59 -0.86
N LEU A 72 9.03 -5.74 -0.70
CA LEU A 72 8.86 -4.36 -0.23
C LEU A 72 8.09 -3.49 -1.20
N ALA A 73 8.33 -3.62 -2.51
CA ALA A 73 7.60 -2.89 -3.53
C ALA A 73 6.11 -3.24 -3.47
N PHE A 74 5.79 -4.54 -3.37
CA PHE A 74 4.42 -5.00 -3.18
C PHE A 74 3.80 -4.49 -1.87
N ARG A 75 4.51 -4.60 -0.74
CA ARG A 75 4.05 -4.06 0.55
C ARG A 75 3.77 -2.57 0.45
N ASN A 76 4.74 -1.79 0.00
CA ASN A 76 4.65 -0.33 -0.03
C ASN A 76 3.55 0.16 -0.97
N LYS A 77 3.22 -0.60 -2.02
CA LYS A 77 2.14 -0.30 -2.95
C LYS A 77 0.75 -0.32 -2.32
N TYR A 78 0.51 -1.19 -1.33
CA TYR A 78 -0.83 -1.40 -0.74
C TYR A 78 -0.91 -1.14 0.77
N ALA A 79 0.23 -0.92 1.43
CA ALA A 79 0.32 -0.54 2.84
C ALA A 79 -0.10 0.92 3.03
N SER A 80 -0.57 1.24 4.23
CA SER A 80 -0.88 2.59 4.68
C SER A 80 0.36 3.49 4.72
N ARG A 81 1.52 2.93 5.08
CA ARG A 81 2.80 3.65 5.16
C ARG A 81 3.94 2.82 4.57
N PRO A 82 4.82 3.45 3.76
CA PRO A 82 5.94 2.75 3.15
C PRO A 82 7.07 2.54 4.17
N TYR A 83 7.79 1.43 4.04
CA TYR A 83 9.07 1.21 4.70
C TYR A 83 10.20 1.43 3.69
N LEU A 84 11.06 2.42 3.95
CA LEU A 84 12.01 3.00 2.99
C LEU A 84 13.42 3.11 3.59
N PRO A 85 14.10 2.00 3.88
CA PRO A 85 15.47 2.05 4.38
C PRO A 85 16.42 2.58 3.31
N GLU A 86 17.31 3.49 3.70
CA GLU A 86 18.23 4.18 2.79
C GLU A 86 19.12 3.20 1.99
N GLU A 87 19.45 2.05 2.58
CA GLU A 87 20.31 1.03 1.96
C GLU A 87 19.64 0.25 0.80
N LEU A 88 18.32 0.35 0.66
CA LEU A 88 17.54 -0.38 -0.33
C LEU A 88 16.84 0.51 -1.36
N ILE A 89 16.76 1.82 -1.14
CA ILE A 89 16.07 2.73 -2.06
C ILE A 89 17.05 3.29 -3.09
N THR A 90 16.57 3.49 -4.32
CA THR A 90 17.30 4.28 -5.32
C THR A 90 17.16 5.75 -4.94
N HIS A 91 18.29 6.42 -4.71
CA HIS A 91 18.33 7.85 -4.41
C HIS A 91 17.99 8.64 -5.67
N GLU A 92 16.85 9.32 -5.68
CA GLU A 92 16.52 10.25 -6.77
C GLU A 92 16.93 11.68 -6.43
N PHE A 93 16.71 12.12 -5.18
CA PHE A 93 17.00 13.49 -4.77
C PHE A 93 17.58 13.56 -3.36
N SER A 94 18.64 14.38 -3.21
CA SER A 94 19.17 14.80 -1.92
C SER A 94 19.07 16.31 -1.81
N SER A 95 18.34 16.80 -0.81
CA SER A 95 18.38 18.22 -0.47
C SER A 95 19.60 18.45 0.42
N THR A 96 20.60 19.13 -0.12
CA THR A 96 21.80 19.58 0.58
C THR A 96 21.74 21.11 0.74
N ASN A 97 21.02 21.61 1.74
CA ASN A 97 20.92 23.07 1.93
C ASN A 97 22.21 23.65 2.54
N LYS A 98 22.98 24.36 1.70
CA LYS A 98 24.01 25.31 2.13
C LYS A 98 23.47 26.73 2.42
N THR A 99 22.19 27.01 2.19
CA THR A 99 21.60 28.33 2.42
C THR A 99 20.16 28.21 2.91
N SER A 100 19.98 28.47 4.22
CA SER A 100 18.75 28.99 4.86
C SER A 100 17.44 28.18 4.68
N SER A 101 17.06 27.46 5.75
CA SER A 101 15.78 26.72 5.96
C SER A 101 15.64 25.34 5.28
N SER A 102 16.33 24.34 5.84
CA SER A 102 16.17 22.92 5.48
C SER A 102 14.98 22.28 6.20
N SER A 103 13.75 22.64 5.80
CA SER A 103 12.56 21.90 6.24
C SER A 103 12.34 20.72 5.31
N ALA A 104 11.99 19.56 5.86
CA ALA A 104 11.64 18.40 5.04
C ALA A 104 10.37 18.69 4.23
N ILE A 105 10.33 18.27 2.97
CA ILE A 105 9.12 18.35 2.16
C ILE A 105 8.12 17.37 2.76
N THR A 106 7.04 17.92 3.30
CA THR A 106 6.00 17.17 4.02
C THR A 106 4.60 17.52 3.55
N GLU A 107 4.49 18.53 2.69
CA GLU A 107 3.23 19.05 2.17
C GLU A 107 3.42 19.32 0.67
N VAL A 108 2.37 19.08 -0.11
CA VAL A 108 2.28 19.44 -1.53
C VAL A 108 1.04 20.27 -1.75
N GLU A 109 1.10 21.16 -2.74
CA GLU A 109 -0.05 21.91 -3.20
C GLU A 109 -0.55 21.37 -4.53
N TRP A 110 -1.85 21.11 -4.61
CA TRP A 110 -2.53 20.67 -5.82
C TRP A 110 -3.09 21.86 -6.60
N PRO A 111 -3.13 21.73 -7.92
CA PRO A 111 -3.60 22.76 -8.84
C PRO A 111 -5.12 22.97 -8.77
N GLU A 112 -5.58 23.94 -9.56
CA GLU A 112 -7.00 24.23 -9.81
C GLU A 112 -7.56 23.32 -10.92
N SER A 113 -8.88 23.40 -11.16
CA SER A 113 -9.68 22.39 -11.87
C SER A 113 -9.24 22.02 -13.28
N ASP A 114 -8.46 22.86 -13.96
CA ASP A 114 -8.12 22.70 -15.39
C ASP A 114 -6.72 22.13 -15.67
N SER A 115 -6.02 21.63 -14.65
CA SER A 115 -4.65 21.11 -14.81
C SER A 115 -4.56 19.62 -15.16
N CYS A 116 -5.70 18.94 -15.34
CA CYS A 116 -5.74 17.51 -15.59
C CYS A 116 -5.21 17.19 -17.00
N THR A 117 -4.44 16.12 -17.12
CA THR A 117 -3.93 15.63 -18.41
C THR A 117 -4.47 14.23 -18.68
N THR A 118 -4.90 13.97 -19.91
CA THR A 118 -5.40 12.65 -20.34
C THR A 118 -4.29 11.91 -21.08
N GLY A 119 -3.89 10.74 -20.58
CA GLY A 119 -2.94 9.86 -21.23
C GLY A 119 -3.54 9.08 -22.40
N ALA A 120 -2.69 8.48 -23.24
CA ALA A 120 -3.12 7.73 -24.43
C ALA A 120 -4.06 6.55 -24.13
N ASN A 121 -3.96 5.97 -22.93
CA ASN A 121 -4.81 4.86 -22.48
C ASN A 121 -6.12 5.31 -21.83
N GLY A 122 -6.41 6.62 -21.82
CA GLY A 122 -7.56 7.20 -21.12
C GLY A 122 -7.36 7.38 -19.61
N GLU A 123 -6.14 7.21 -19.10
CA GLU A 123 -5.80 7.54 -17.72
C GLU A 123 -5.80 9.06 -17.50
N ILE A 124 -6.28 9.52 -16.34
CA ILE A 124 -6.28 10.94 -16.00
C ILE A 124 -5.20 11.20 -14.96
N THR A 125 -4.31 12.14 -15.27
CA THR A 125 -3.19 12.55 -14.41
C THR A 125 -3.43 13.94 -13.84
N VAL A 126 -3.25 14.08 -12.53
CA VAL A 126 -3.17 15.35 -11.80
C VAL A 126 -1.82 15.41 -11.12
N CYS A 127 -1.05 16.47 -11.34
CA CYS A 127 0.25 16.69 -10.68
C CYS A 127 0.14 17.80 -9.65
N SER A 128 0.89 17.71 -8.54
CA SER A 128 1.07 18.84 -7.64
C SER A 128 1.82 19.98 -8.35
N VAL A 129 1.63 21.21 -7.88
CA VAL A 129 2.24 22.43 -8.46
C VAL A 129 3.76 22.36 -8.47
N ASP A 130 4.34 21.73 -7.44
CA ASP A 130 5.78 21.53 -7.29
C ASP A 130 6.31 20.25 -7.97
N GLY A 131 5.45 19.42 -8.55
CA GLY A 131 5.80 18.15 -9.18
C GLY A 131 6.23 17.03 -8.21
N HIS A 132 6.08 17.24 -6.90
CA HIS A 132 6.45 16.26 -5.87
C HIS A 132 5.43 15.14 -5.65
N ALA A 133 4.22 15.29 -6.17
CA ALA A 133 3.17 14.28 -6.14
C ALA A 133 2.37 14.25 -7.44
N LYS A 134 1.86 13.07 -7.79
CA LYS A 134 1.02 12.83 -8.96
C LYS A 134 -0.05 11.81 -8.60
N LEU A 135 -1.29 12.07 -8.97
CA LEU A 135 -2.41 11.13 -8.93
C LEU A 135 -2.74 10.71 -10.35
N ILE A 136 -2.95 9.41 -10.55
CA ILE A 136 -3.25 8.77 -11.83
C ILE A 136 -4.51 7.94 -11.65
N LEU A 137 -5.63 8.43 -12.18
CA LEU A 137 -6.88 7.70 -12.25
C LEU A 137 -6.84 6.73 -13.43
N SER A 138 -7.18 5.46 -13.17
CA SER A 138 -7.27 4.43 -14.21
C SER A 138 -8.34 4.79 -15.25
N SER A 139 -8.24 4.19 -16.44
CA SER A 139 -9.17 4.47 -17.54
C SER A 139 -10.60 3.98 -17.28
N SER A 140 -10.77 2.99 -16.39
CA SER A 140 -12.08 2.57 -15.88
C SER A 140 -12.69 3.55 -14.88
N GLY A 141 -11.88 4.44 -14.28
CA GLY A 141 -12.31 5.38 -13.25
C GLY A 141 -12.48 4.77 -11.86
N GLU A 142 -12.23 3.47 -11.67
CA GLU A 142 -12.59 2.77 -10.42
C GLU A 142 -11.42 2.49 -9.47
N GLU A 143 -10.20 2.70 -9.94
CA GLU A 143 -9.01 2.70 -9.11
C GLU A 143 -8.03 3.78 -9.53
N PHE A 144 -7.13 4.15 -8.62
CA PHE A 144 -6.12 5.16 -8.89
C PHE A 144 -4.79 4.81 -8.22
N THR A 145 -3.72 5.36 -8.79
CA THR A 145 -2.37 5.27 -8.27
C THR A 145 -1.91 6.66 -7.87
N VAL A 146 -1.25 6.77 -6.72
CA VAL A 146 -0.53 7.98 -6.32
C VAL A 146 0.96 7.72 -6.34
N ASP A 147 1.70 8.72 -6.78
CA ASP A 147 3.12 8.67 -6.99
C ASP A 147 3.73 9.94 -6.43
N PHE A 148 4.43 9.83 -5.30
CA PHE A 148 4.85 10.96 -4.50
C PHE A 148 6.24 10.77 -3.91
N ILE A 149 6.93 11.89 -3.63
CA ILE A 149 8.20 11.84 -2.92
C ILE A 149 7.97 11.49 -1.44
N CYS A 150 8.80 10.62 -0.90
CA CYS A 150 8.79 10.30 0.51
C CYS A 150 10.22 10.33 1.03
N HIS A 151 10.39 10.89 2.23
CA HIS A 151 11.67 10.85 2.90
C HIS A 151 12.06 9.39 3.23
N SER A 152 13.36 9.08 3.24
CA SER A 152 13.85 7.80 3.74
C SER A 152 13.45 7.56 5.21
N SER A 153 13.25 6.30 5.57
CA SER A 153 13.07 5.89 6.96
C SER A 153 14.34 6.25 7.73
N ARG A 154 14.20 6.86 8.92
CA ARG A 154 15.34 7.24 9.78
C ARG A 154 15.21 6.65 11.18
N ASN A 155 16.34 6.59 11.87
CA ASN A 155 16.34 6.43 13.32
C ASN A 155 15.80 7.74 13.90
N LYS A 156 14.63 7.70 14.54
CA LYS A 156 14.24 8.81 15.42
C LYS A 156 15.26 8.81 16.56
N VAL A 157 16.13 9.81 16.62
CA VAL A 157 16.86 10.13 17.85
C VAL A 157 15.79 10.62 18.80
N ASP A 158 15.67 10.01 19.98
CA ASP A 158 14.65 10.29 20.99
C ASP A 158 14.40 11.79 21.15
N SER A 159 13.39 12.28 20.44
CA SER A 159 12.73 13.54 20.76
C SER A 159 11.48 13.06 21.46
N GLN A 160 11.56 13.03 22.79
CA GLN A 160 10.44 12.70 23.66
C GLN A 160 9.28 13.64 23.31
N ASP A 161 8.28 13.11 22.61
CA ASP A 161 6.97 13.72 22.53
C ASP A 161 5.97 12.70 23.10
N PRO A 162 5.62 12.82 24.40
CA PRO A 162 4.82 11.80 25.09
C PRO A 162 3.39 11.63 24.56
N GLN A 163 2.86 12.54 23.74
CA GLN A 163 1.44 12.51 23.38
C GLN A 163 1.09 11.64 22.16
N LEU A 164 2.06 11.13 21.40
CA LEU A 164 1.79 10.24 20.25
C LEU A 164 1.94 8.75 20.56
N GLN A 165 2.33 8.39 21.78
CA GLN A 165 2.38 6.99 22.19
C GLN A 165 0.99 6.42 22.46
N GLU A 166 -0.01 7.21 22.88
CA GLU A 166 -1.31 6.65 23.27
C GLU A 166 -2.20 6.26 22.06
N HIS A 167 -2.05 6.94 20.91
CA HIS A 167 -2.87 6.66 19.72
C HIS A 167 -2.31 5.56 18.81
N GLN A 168 -1.02 5.20 18.91
CA GLN A 168 -0.46 4.09 18.13
C GLN A 168 -0.83 2.71 18.70
N HIS A 169 -1.21 2.62 19.98
CA HIS A 169 -1.58 1.35 20.60
C HIS A 169 -3.03 0.93 20.31
N ARG A 170 -3.92 1.86 19.93
CA ARG A 170 -5.37 1.56 19.85
C ARG A 170 -5.81 0.93 18.54
N SER A 171 -5.12 1.18 17.42
CA SER A 171 -5.56 0.68 16.11
C SER A 171 -5.06 -0.72 15.76
N THR A 172 -4.05 -1.27 16.43
CA THR A 172 -3.53 -2.62 16.12
C THR A 172 -3.94 -3.69 17.15
N CYS A 173 -4.45 -3.30 18.33
CA CYS A 173 -4.71 -4.25 19.41
C CYS A 173 -6.19 -4.64 19.64
N LEU A 174 -7.15 -4.13 18.86
CA LEU A 174 -8.56 -4.54 19.04
C LEU A 174 -8.86 -5.97 18.58
N PHE A 175 -7.98 -6.62 17.80
CA PHE A 175 -8.23 -7.98 17.31
C PHE A 175 -7.67 -9.11 18.19
N SER A 176 -6.83 -8.82 19.20
CA SER A 176 -6.28 -9.88 20.07
C SER A 176 -6.96 -10.03 21.42
N SER A 177 -7.96 -9.20 21.77
CA SER A 177 -8.61 -9.28 23.09
C SER A 177 -9.85 -10.19 23.15
N LEU A 178 -10.24 -10.82 22.04
CA LEU A 178 -11.34 -11.80 22.03
C LEU A 178 -10.89 -13.25 22.19
N THR A 179 -9.68 -13.54 22.68
CA THR A 179 -9.28 -14.93 22.98
C THR A 179 -8.25 -15.02 24.10
N SER A 180 -8.60 -14.67 25.34
CA SER A 180 -8.07 -15.34 26.55
C SER A 180 -8.64 -14.76 27.86
N LYS A 181 -9.68 -15.43 28.37
CA LYS A 181 -9.95 -15.47 29.82
C LYS A 181 -8.89 -16.37 30.44
N SER A 182 -8.03 -15.89 31.33
CA SER A 182 -7.48 -16.69 32.44
C SER A 182 -6.47 -15.91 33.29
N VAL A 183 -6.91 -15.64 34.52
CA VAL A 183 -6.21 -15.79 35.82
C VAL A 183 -4.82 -15.18 35.97
N GLY A 184 -4.77 -14.20 36.87
CA GLY A 184 -3.56 -13.50 37.25
C GLY A 184 -2.53 -14.35 38.00
N ALA A 185 -1.30 -13.87 37.97
CA ALA A 185 -0.29 -14.13 38.97
C ALA A 185 0.46 -12.82 39.22
N GLN A 186 0.16 -12.24 40.36
CA GLN A 186 0.87 -11.13 40.98
C GLN A 186 2.27 -11.65 41.37
N MET A 187 3.33 -11.10 40.78
CA MET A 187 4.68 -11.18 41.38
C MET A 187 5.26 -9.78 41.46
N ASP A 188 5.05 -9.18 42.62
CA ASP A 188 5.91 -8.13 43.17
C ASP A 188 7.34 -8.67 43.37
N ARG A 189 8.35 -7.97 42.87
CA ARG A 189 9.56 -7.65 43.67
C ARG A 189 10.48 -6.60 43.01
N PRO A 190 11.20 -5.79 43.81
CA PRO A 190 11.61 -4.45 43.44
C PRO A 190 13.10 -4.29 43.08
N GLY A 191 13.39 -3.21 42.35
CA GLY A 191 14.50 -2.29 42.63
C GLY A 191 15.93 -2.81 42.46
N LEU A 192 16.48 -2.68 41.26
CA LEU A 192 17.92 -2.51 41.06
C LEU A 192 18.19 -1.10 40.55
N ASN A 193 18.51 -0.23 41.49
CA ASN A 193 18.87 1.17 41.33
C ASN A 193 20.33 1.23 40.85
N LEU A 194 20.57 1.07 39.55
CA LEU A 194 21.88 1.25 38.95
C LEU A 194 22.10 2.75 38.71
N LYS A 195 22.82 3.37 39.66
CA LYS A 195 23.36 4.73 39.54
C LYS A 195 24.24 4.80 38.28
N SER A 196 23.78 5.55 37.28
CA SER A 196 24.60 5.97 36.14
C SER A 196 25.80 6.78 36.62
N PRO A 197 27.04 6.45 36.22
CA PRO A 197 28.20 7.27 36.51
C PRO A 197 28.14 8.57 35.72
N ASN A 198 28.49 9.67 36.38
CA ASN A 198 28.82 10.94 35.77
C ASN A 198 29.96 10.74 34.76
N THR A 199 29.64 10.79 33.47
CA THR A 199 30.66 10.98 32.43
C THR A 199 30.64 12.44 32.04
N GLU A 200 31.76 13.10 32.35
CA GLU A 200 32.04 14.50 32.12
C GLU A 200 31.71 14.90 30.68
N ILE A 201 31.01 16.03 30.59
CA ILE A 201 30.56 16.70 29.38
C ILE A 201 31.80 17.14 28.62
N LEU A 202 32.29 16.27 27.73
CA LEU A 202 33.17 16.67 26.65
C LEU A 202 32.28 17.43 25.67
N GLU A 203 32.37 18.76 25.73
CA GLU A 203 31.83 19.72 24.77
C GLU A 203 32.19 19.27 23.37
N SER A 204 31.30 18.46 22.80
CA SER A 204 31.34 18.08 21.40
C SER A 204 30.98 19.36 20.66
N THR A 205 32.01 20.05 20.18
CA THR A 205 31.93 21.09 19.17
C THR A 205 30.85 20.69 18.17
N SER A 206 29.71 21.37 18.29
CA SER A 206 28.56 21.19 17.41
C SER A 206 28.95 21.74 16.04
N VAL A 207 29.71 20.93 15.30
CA VAL A 207 29.79 21.06 13.86
C VAL A 207 28.36 20.86 13.41
N LYS A 208 27.73 21.95 12.97
CA LYS A 208 26.41 21.99 12.35
C LYS A 208 26.40 21.01 11.19
N SER A 209 26.15 19.73 11.45
CA SER A 209 25.98 18.72 10.43
C SER A 209 24.70 19.11 9.71
N GLY A 210 24.81 19.66 8.50
CA GLY A 210 23.65 19.84 7.64
C GLY A 210 22.94 18.50 7.54
N LYS A 211 21.74 18.39 8.09
CA LYS A 211 20.93 17.17 7.96
C LYS A 211 20.56 17.08 6.48
N VAL A 212 21.32 16.30 5.72
CA VAL A 212 20.96 15.94 4.34
C VAL A 212 19.62 15.23 4.42
N HIS A 213 18.65 15.63 3.61
CA HIS A 213 17.38 14.93 3.49
C HIS A 213 17.39 14.10 2.20
N VAL A 214 17.10 12.81 2.33
CA VAL A 214 17.10 11.85 1.23
C VAL A 214 15.67 11.47 0.92
N TYR A 215 15.30 11.60 -0.35
CA TYR A 215 13.96 11.29 -0.85
C TYR A 215 14.02 10.20 -1.92
N THR A 216 12.92 9.47 -2.03
CA THR A 216 12.66 8.49 -3.09
C THR A 216 11.17 8.57 -3.47
N ARG A 217 10.80 8.05 -4.63
CA ARG A 217 9.41 8.03 -5.08
C ARG A 217 8.71 6.77 -4.60
N VAL A 218 7.48 6.96 -4.14
CA VAL A 218 6.62 5.91 -3.62
C VAL A 218 5.37 5.87 -4.46
N ILE A 219 5.05 4.67 -4.93
CA ILE A 219 3.84 4.38 -5.67
C ILE A 219 2.91 3.63 -4.73
N GLN A 220 1.70 4.15 -4.52
CA GLN A 220 0.62 3.47 -3.80
C GLN A 220 -0.62 3.36 -4.70
N GLN A 221 -1.37 2.28 -4.56
CA GLN A 221 -2.57 2.03 -5.34
C GLN A 221 -3.79 1.88 -4.43
N PHE A 222 -4.87 2.56 -4.79
CA PHE A 222 -6.09 2.65 -4.00
C PHE A 222 -7.33 2.33 -4.83
N SER A 223 -8.38 1.86 -4.14
CA SER A 223 -9.71 1.73 -4.72
C SER A 223 -10.37 3.10 -4.70
N ARG A 224 -11.21 3.42 -5.69
CA ARG A 224 -12.11 4.58 -5.61
C ARG A 224 -13.10 4.45 -4.44
N ALA A 225 -13.42 3.24 -4.02
CA ALA A 225 -14.40 3.03 -2.95
C ALA A 225 -13.83 3.18 -1.54
N LEU A 226 -12.51 3.05 -1.36
CA LEU A 226 -11.86 3.22 -0.06
C LEU A 226 -10.42 3.70 -0.24
N TYR A 227 -10.16 4.90 0.25
CA TYR A 227 -8.86 5.55 0.17
C TYR A 227 -8.66 6.58 1.29
N PRO A 228 -7.40 6.98 1.59
CA PRO A 228 -7.13 8.04 2.56
C PRO A 228 -7.64 9.42 2.10
N GLU A 229 -8.32 10.14 3.01
CA GLU A 229 -8.90 11.48 2.76
C GLU A 229 -7.92 12.51 2.20
N ILE A 230 -6.62 12.34 2.50
CA ILE A 230 -5.55 13.21 1.98
C ILE A 230 -5.49 13.27 0.43
N TRP A 231 -6.04 12.28 -0.25
CA TRP A 231 -6.11 12.19 -1.71
C TRP A 231 -7.47 12.58 -2.28
N HIS A 232 -8.44 12.98 -1.45
CA HIS A 232 -9.80 13.30 -1.89
C HIS A 232 -9.82 14.44 -2.93
N TYR A 233 -9.14 15.56 -2.65
CA TYR A 233 -9.09 16.70 -3.55
C TYR A 233 -8.47 16.39 -4.94
N PRO A 234 -7.24 15.84 -5.06
CA PRO A 234 -6.71 15.50 -6.38
C PRO A 234 -7.53 14.42 -7.10
N LEU A 235 -8.17 13.52 -6.36
CA LEU A 235 -9.07 12.52 -6.94
C LEU A 235 -10.35 13.17 -7.50
N SER A 236 -10.93 14.15 -6.80
CA SER A 236 -12.12 14.86 -7.31
C SER A 236 -11.82 15.61 -8.60
N LEU A 237 -10.63 16.24 -8.71
CA LEU A 237 -10.20 16.86 -9.97
C LEU A 237 -10.14 15.84 -11.12
N ALA A 238 -9.51 14.69 -10.87
CA ALA A 238 -9.39 13.63 -11.87
C ALA A 238 -10.75 13.06 -12.28
N LEU A 239 -11.65 12.84 -11.33
CA LEU A 239 -13.00 12.32 -11.55
C LEU A 239 -13.87 13.31 -12.33
N GLU A 240 -13.85 14.59 -12.01
CA GLU A 240 -14.61 15.59 -12.76
C GLU A 240 -14.16 15.68 -14.22
N HIS A 241 -12.84 15.63 -14.45
CA HIS A 241 -12.29 15.60 -15.80
C HIS A 241 -12.67 14.31 -16.53
N TRP A 242 -12.62 13.16 -15.86
CA TRP A 242 -13.03 11.87 -16.41
C TRP A 242 -14.53 11.84 -16.81
N GLU A 243 -15.42 12.35 -15.96
CA GLU A 243 -16.86 12.45 -16.26
C GLU A 243 -17.16 13.49 -17.37
N SER A 244 -16.40 14.59 -17.42
CA SER A 244 -16.49 15.58 -18.52
C SER A 244 -16.17 14.96 -19.88
N LEU A 245 -15.19 14.05 -19.95
CA LEU A 245 -14.87 13.32 -21.18
C LEU A 245 -15.96 12.30 -21.55
N LYS A 246 -16.57 11.65 -20.56
CA LYS A 246 -17.68 10.70 -20.76
C LYS A 246 -18.95 11.40 -21.27
N THR A 247 -19.26 12.59 -20.77
CA THR A 247 -20.47 13.36 -21.12
C THR A 247 -20.39 14.01 -22.50
N LYS A 248 -19.26 14.66 -22.86
CA LYS A 248 -19.07 15.29 -24.19
C LYS A 248 -19.33 14.33 -25.35
N ARG A 249 -19.03 13.04 -25.18
CA ARG A 249 -19.25 12.02 -26.21
C ARG A 249 -20.70 11.58 -26.34
N ASN A 250 -21.46 11.51 -25.25
CA ASN A 250 -22.88 11.14 -25.33
C ASN A 250 -23.66 12.18 -26.14
N THR A 251 -23.21 13.44 -26.15
CA THR A 251 -23.77 14.51 -27.00
C THR A 251 -23.38 14.34 -28.47
N ASP A 252 -22.13 13.98 -28.80
CA ASP A 252 -21.71 13.77 -30.19
C ASP A 252 -22.39 12.55 -30.86
N ASN A 253 -22.91 11.60 -30.08
CA ASN A 253 -23.65 10.44 -30.58
C ASN A 253 -25.16 10.65 -30.70
N GLY A 254 -25.70 11.80 -30.27
CA GLY A 254 -27.12 12.14 -30.32
C GLY A 254 -27.36 13.40 -31.12
N GLU A 255 -28.00 13.27 -32.29
CA GLU A 255 -28.53 14.38 -33.06
C GLU A 255 -29.42 15.29 -32.18
N ASP A 256 -29.18 16.60 -32.30
CA ASP A 256 -30.03 17.74 -31.94
C ASP A 256 -30.62 17.81 -30.50
N GLY A 257 -29.99 18.64 -29.66
CA GLY A 257 -30.57 19.08 -28.39
C GLY A 257 -29.82 20.26 -27.79
N GLU A 258 -30.50 21.40 -27.72
CA GLU A 258 -30.00 22.74 -27.41
C GLU A 258 -29.23 22.89 -26.08
N GLY A 259 -28.38 23.92 -26.05
CA GLY A 259 -27.38 24.16 -25.03
C GLY A 259 -27.91 24.29 -23.60
N LEU A 260 -27.23 23.60 -22.69
CA LEU A 260 -27.18 23.95 -21.28
C LEU A 260 -25.78 24.48 -20.97
N THR A 261 -25.57 25.76 -21.25
CA THR A 261 -24.54 26.56 -20.59
C THR A 261 -25.00 26.84 -19.16
N ASP A 262 -25.00 25.84 -18.29
CA ASP A 262 -25.07 26.08 -16.84
C ASP A 262 -23.64 26.22 -16.34
N GLY A 263 -23.09 27.43 -16.54
CA GLY A 263 -21.93 27.90 -15.82
C GLY A 263 -22.28 28.06 -14.35
N LYS A 264 -22.49 26.95 -13.65
CA LYS A 264 -22.34 26.94 -12.20
C LYS A 264 -20.90 27.33 -11.95
N ASP A 265 -20.73 28.49 -11.32
CA ASP A 265 -19.55 28.82 -10.52
C ASP A 265 -19.18 27.57 -9.72
N ARG A 266 -18.25 26.76 -10.25
CA ARG A 266 -17.66 25.63 -9.54
C ARG A 266 -16.67 26.23 -8.57
N GLN A 267 -17.21 26.87 -7.55
CA GLN A 267 -16.44 27.45 -6.46
C GLN A 267 -15.91 26.29 -5.64
N TYR A 268 -14.78 25.72 -6.08
CA TYR A 268 -14.03 24.78 -5.26
C TYR A 268 -13.70 25.49 -3.94
N SER A 269 -14.13 24.89 -2.85
CA SER A 269 -13.61 25.29 -1.55
C SER A 269 -12.09 25.15 -1.62
N GLN A 270 -11.35 26.24 -1.37
CA GLN A 270 -9.88 26.19 -1.28
C GLN A 270 -9.38 25.19 -0.22
N THR A 271 -10.30 24.70 0.63
CA THR A 271 -10.09 23.62 1.58
C THR A 271 -9.76 22.32 0.84
N GLY A 272 -8.52 21.85 0.99
CA GLY A 272 -8.06 20.57 0.41
C GLY A 272 -6.97 20.69 -0.65
N ARG A 273 -6.63 21.90 -1.11
CA ARG A 273 -5.51 22.11 -2.07
C ARG A 273 -4.16 21.69 -1.51
N LYS A 274 -3.98 21.75 -0.19
CA LYS A 274 -2.75 21.31 0.46
C LYS A 274 -2.93 19.94 1.08
N THR A 275 -2.00 19.05 0.76
CA THR A 275 -1.98 17.67 1.26
C THR A 275 -0.70 17.41 2.02
N LEU A 276 -0.82 16.90 3.25
CA LEU A 276 0.31 16.33 3.97
C LEU A 276 0.66 14.96 3.41
N LEU A 277 1.91 14.79 2.95
CA LEU A 277 2.38 13.54 2.38
C LEU A 277 2.54 12.44 3.45
N PRO A 278 2.26 11.17 3.10
CA PRO A 278 2.48 10.03 4.00
C PRO A 278 3.91 9.97 4.53
N LYS A 279 4.05 9.74 5.84
CA LYS A 279 5.36 9.56 6.49
C LYS A 279 5.82 8.11 6.40
N PRO A 280 7.11 7.85 6.16
CA PRO A 280 7.64 6.49 6.14
C PRO A 280 7.58 5.87 7.54
N LEU A 281 7.55 4.54 7.62
CA LEU A 281 7.71 3.81 8.88
C LEU A 281 9.10 4.04 9.50
N PRO A 282 9.25 3.92 10.84
CA PRO A 282 10.56 4.05 11.47
C PRO A 282 11.51 2.90 11.06
N LEU A 283 12.83 3.17 11.00
CA LEU A 283 13.83 2.11 10.72
C LEU A 283 13.90 1.02 11.79
N LYS A 284 13.56 1.36 13.03
CA LYS A 284 13.49 0.42 14.15
C LYS A 284 12.01 0.14 14.43
N CYS A 285 11.62 -1.13 14.33
CA CYS A 285 10.33 -1.56 14.85
C CYS A 285 10.35 -1.42 16.39
N PRO A 286 9.34 -0.80 17.01
CA PRO A 286 9.25 -0.73 18.47
C PRO A 286 8.92 -2.09 19.11
N SER A 287 8.28 -3.00 18.37
CA SER A 287 7.79 -4.29 18.90
C SER A 287 8.13 -5.48 18.00
N PRO A 288 9.41 -5.74 17.67
CA PRO A 288 9.77 -6.85 16.76
C PRO A 288 9.41 -8.24 17.32
N HIS A 289 9.29 -8.35 18.65
CA HIS A 289 8.84 -9.57 19.33
C HIS A 289 7.35 -9.88 19.13
N GLN A 290 6.56 -8.93 18.61
CA GLN A 290 5.15 -9.13 18.28
C GLN A 290 4.92 -9.57 16.83
N HIS A 291 5.98 -9.64 16.00
CA HIS A 291 5.86 -10.16 14.64
C HIS A 291 5.55 -11.66 14.70
N LYS A 292 4.43 -12.06 14.10
CA LYS A 292 4.05 -13.45 13.92
C LYS A 292 4.70 -13.99 12.64
N TRP A 293 5.27 -15.18 12.74
CA TRP A 293 5.91 -15.89 11.63
C TRP A 293 5.24 -17.25 11.47
N ARG A 294 4.98 -17.67 10.24
CA ARG A 294 4.26 -18.90 9.94
C ARG A 294 5.23 -19.96 9.45
N TYR A 295 5.70 -20.83 10.32
CA TYR A 295 6.65 -21.89 9.96
C TYR A 295 5.98 -23.13 9.34
N ASP A 296 4.68 -23.29 9.57
CA ASP A 296 3.93 -24.37 8.95
C ASP A 296 3.93 -24.11 7.44
N ALA A 297 4.47 -25.07 6.71
CA ALA A 297 4.43 -25.09 5.26
C ALA A 297 2.94 -25.06 4.88
N VAL A 298 2.43 -23.88 4.54
CA VAL A 298 1.25 -23.78 3.69
C VAL A 298 1.63 -24.61 2.48
N ASN A 299 1.12 -25.84 2.41
CA ASN A 299 1.35 -26.67 1.27
C ASN A 299 0.69 -25.93 0.10
N PRO A 300 1.44 -25.45 -0.89
CA PRO A 300 0.84 -24.71 -1.99
C PRO A 300 -0.14 -25.57 -2.80
N ASP A 301 -0.08 -26.90 -2.67
CA ASP A 301 -1.06 -27.84 -3.24
C ASP A 301 -2.34 -27.94 -2.39
N LEU A 302 -2.29 -27.54 -1.11
CA LEU A 302 -3.46 -27.38 -0.24
C LEU A 302 -4.09 -25.99 -0.35
N LEU A 303 -3.66 -25.14 -1.28
CA LEU A 303 -4.47 -24.01 -1.74
C LEU A 303 -5.43 -24.43 -2.86
N GLU A 304 -5.18 -25.59 -3.50
CA GLU A 304 -6.12 -26.21 -4.45
C GLU A 304 -7.14 -27.13 -3.76
N LYS A 305 -6.83 -27.60 -2.54
CA LYS A 305 -7.82 -28.18 -1.63
C LYS A 305 -8.29 -27.07 -0.69
N GLU A 306 -9.58 -27.00 -0.40
CA GLU A 306 -10.17 -26.04 0.55
C GLU A 306 -9.74 -26.31 2.00
N GLU A 307 -8.44 -26.32 2.31
CA GLU A 307 -8.02 -26.24 3.70
C GLU A 307 -8.09 -24.79 4.15
N GLU A 308 -8.73 -24.61 5.30
CA GLU A 308 -8.89 -23.37 6.04
C GLU A 308 -7.50 -22.77 6.31
N VAL A 309 -6.99 -21.97 5.36
CA VAL A 309 -5.89 -21.03 5.63
C VAL A 309 -6.30 -20.34 6.91
N THR A 310 -5.54 -20.53 7.99
CA THR A 310 -5.78 -19.87 9.27
C THR A 310 -5.87 -18.38 9.00
N ALA A 311 -7.11 -17.89 8.87
CA ALA A 311 -7.40 -16.72 8.05
C ALA A 311 -7.09 -15.45 8.85
N GLU A 312 -5.80 -15.13 9.00
CA GLU A 312 -5.46 -13.72 9.04
C GLU A 312 -6.04 -13.11 7.76
N LEU A 313 -6.90 -12.11 7.96
CA LEU A 313 -7.71 -11.55 6.88
C LEU A 313 -6.78 -11.10 5.76
N VAL A 314 -6.96 -11.69 4.59
CA VAL A 314 -6.22 -11.32 3.38
C VAL A 314 -6.67 -9.93 2.97
N LYS A 315 -5.73 -9.07 2.58
CA LYS A 315 -6.00 -7.72 2.06
C LYS A 315 -5.80 -7.68 0.55
N VAL A 316 -4.66 -8.19 0.07
CA VAL A 316 -4.30 -8.17 -1.35
C VAL A 316 -3.64 -9.49 -1.73
N VAL A 317 -4.00 -10.05 -2.88
CA VAL A 317 -3.29 -11.16 -3.51
C VAL A 317 -2.86 -10.73 -4.90
N TRP A 318 -1.61 -11.00 -5.26
CA TRP A 318 -1.14 -10.90 -6.63
C TRP A 318 -0.78 -12.28 -7.16
N CYS A 319 -1.28 -12.64 -8.33
CA CYS A 319 -0.99 -13.92 -8.97
C CYS A 319 -1.03 -13.77 -10.50
N LYS A 320 0.06 -14.14 -11.19
CA LYS A 320 0.16 -14.15 -12.65
C LYS A 320 -0.31 -12.85 -13.33
N GLY A 321 0.04 -11.70 -12.74
CA GLY A 321 -0.33 -10.38 -13.27
C GLY A 321 -1.69 -9.86 -12.81
N ILE A 322 -2.53 -10.69 -12.19
CA ILE A 322 -3.84 -10.31 -11.67
C ILE A 322 -3.71 -9.90 -10.21
N THR A 323 -4.32 -8.78 -9.84
CA THR A 323 -4.41 -8.33 -8.44
C THR A 323 -5.83 -8.51 -7.92
N TYR A 324 -5.98 -9.22 -6.80
CA TYR A 324 -7.22 -9.35 -6.04
C TYR A 324 -7.08 -8.50 -4.78
N ARG A 325 -8.08 -7.68 -4.48
CA ARG A 325 -8.09 -6.79 -3.32
C ARG A 325 -9.40 -6.94 -2.58
N ILE A 326 -9.32 -7.14 -1.27
CA ILE A 326 -10.48 -7.10 -0.38
C ILE A 326 -10.59 -5.67 0.15
N VAL A 327 -11.70 -5.01 -0.14
CA VAL A 327 -12.00 -3.65 0.31
C VAL A 327 -12.93 -3.75 1.51
N ASP A 328 -12.41 -3.37 2.68
CA ASP A 328 -13.13 -3.41 3.95
C ASP A 328 -14.00 -2.15 4.12
N GLY A 329 -15.28 -2.28 3.81
CA GLY A 329 -16.29 -1.23 3.97
C GLY A 329 -17.48 -1.73 4.78
N VAL A 330 -18.57 -0.96 4.81
CA VAL A 330 -19.83 -1.39 5.45
C VAL A 330 -20.27 -2.76 4.93
N ILE A 331 -20.04 -3.00 3.64
CA ILE A 331 -20.18 -4.29 3.00
C ILE A 331 -18.82 -4.60 2.36
N PRO A 332 -18.08 -5.62 2.83
CA PRO A 332 -16.84 -6.02 2.20
C PRO A 332 -17.06 -6.44 0.75
N MET A 333 -16.11 -6.09 -0.12
CA MET A 333 -16.16 -6.45 -1.53
C MET A 333 -14.79 -6.85 -2.06
N VAL A 334 -14.80 -7.56 -3.17
CA VAL A 334 -13.60 -8.04 -3.86
C VAL A 334 -13.44 -7.25 -5.15
N GLU A 335 -12.29 -6.63 -5.32
CA GLU A 335 -11.86 -6.01 -6.57
C GLU A 335 -10.79 -6.89 -7.24
N ILE A 336 -10.91 -7.05 -8.55
CA ILE A 336 -10.00 -7.83 -9.39
C ILE A 336 -9.51 -6.91 -10.50
N SER A 337 -8.22 -6.62 -10.51
CA SER A 337 -7.53 -5.87 -11.57
C SER A 337 -6.79 -6.86 -12.48
N PRO A 338 -7.28 -7.13 -13.70
CA PRO A 338 -6.64 -8.07 -14.63
C PRO A 338 -5.30 -7.55 -15.22
N GLY A 339 -5.05 -6.24 -15.12
CA GLY A 339 -3.83 -5.59 -15.63
C GLY A 339 -4.00 -4.89 -16.98
N ASP A 340 -5.19 -4.88 -17.55
CA ASP A 340 -5.54 -4.19 -18.81
C ASP A 340 -6.18 -2.80 -18.60
N GLY A 341 -6.25 -2.32 -17.36
CA GLY A 341 -6.89 -1.07 -16.96
C GLY A 341 -8.38 -1.21 -16.60
N SER A 342 -8.96 -2.40 -16.77
CA SER A 342 -10.30 -2.72 -16.29
C SER A 342 -10.29 -3.12 -14.81
N LEU A 343 -11.47 -3.06 -14.19
CA LEU A 343 -11.69 -3.52 -12.83
C LEU A 343 -12.97 -4.36 -12.78
N ILE A 344 -12.91 -5.51 -12.10
CA ILE A 344 -14.10 -6.32 -11.80
C ILE A 344 -14.35 -6.24 -10.30
N ARG A 345 -15.55 -5.86 -9.88
CA ARG A 345 -15.92 -5.69 -8.47
C ARG A 345 -17.09 -6.57 -8.10
N SER A 346 -17.02 -7.25 -6.96
CA SER A 346 -18.18 -7.96 -6.40
C SER A 346 -19.23 -6.97 -5.89
N ASN A 347 -20.49 -7.29 -6.14
CA ASN A 347 -21.61 -6.54 -5.57
C ASN A 347 -21.79 -7.07 -4.14
N GLY A 348 -21.16 -6.46 -3.13
CA GLY A 348 -20.93 -7.05 -1.80
C GLY A 348 -22.12 -7.68 -1.03
N VAL A 349 -23.37 -7.48 -1.46
CA VAL A 349 -24.57 -8.18 -0.95
C VAL A 349 -24.79 -9.54 -1.63
N LEU A 350 -24.38 -9.66 -2.89
CA LEU A 350 -24.59 -10.79 -3.78
C LEU A 350 -23.23 -11.42 -4.11
N ALA A 351 -22.82 -12.42 -3.31
CA ALA A 351 -21.51 -13.07 -3.41
C ALA A 351 -21.14 -13.58 -4.82
N ASN A 352 -22.14 -13.77 -5.69
CA ASN A 352 -21.97 -14.33 -7.02
C ASN A 352 -22.00 -13.31 -8.15
N TYR A 353 -22.32 -12.02 -7.90
CA TYR A 353 -22.46 -11.01 -8.95
C TYR A 353 -21.27 -10.06 -8.97
N PHE A 354 -20.75 -9.82 -10.17
CA PHE A 354 -19.59 -8.97 -10.38
C PHE A 354 -19.85 -7.96 -11.49
N THR A 355 -19.53 -6.69 -11.23
CA THR A 355 -19.61 -5.63 -12.23
C THR A 355 -18.22 -5.40 -12.83
N HIS A 356 -18.13 -5.45 -14.15
CA HIS A 356 -16.89 -5.24 -14.90
C HIS A 356 -16.87 -3.84 -15.52
N TYR A 357 -16.01 -3.01 -14.96
CA TYR A 357 -15.68 -1.66 -15.42
C TYR A 357 -14.54 -1.74 -16.44
N LYS A 358 -14.89 -1.66 -17.72
CA LYS A 358 -13.93 -1.81 -18.83
C LYS A 358 -12.98 -0.62 -18.93
N ALA A 359 -11.73 -0.91 -19.29
CA ALA A 359 -10.74 0.10 -19.66
C ALA A 359 -11.23 0.91 -20.87
N GLY A 360 -10.90 2.21 -20.89
CA GLY A 360 -11.24 3.05 -22.03
C GLY A 360 -12.74 3.21 -22.26
N ALA A 361 -13.57 3.17 -21.20
CA ALA A 361 -14.98 3.56 -21.27
C ALA A 361 -15.17 5.02 -21.79
N VAL A 362 -14.11 5.81 -21.81
CA VAL A 362 -14.03 7.12 -22.49
C VAL A 362 -14.00 6.97 -24.03
N HIS A 363 -13.44 5.87 -24.56
CA HIS A 363 -13.16 5.62 -25.98
C HIS A 363 -14.03 4.55 -26.68
N ALA A 364 -14.70 3.66 -25.94
CA ALA A 364 -15.63 2.65 -26.51
C ALA A 364 -16.98 2.65 -25.77
N ASP A 365 -18.00 1.96 -26.31
CA ASP A 365 -19.29 1.67 -25.66
C ASP A 365 -19.04 0.96 -24.32
N GLY A 366 -18.78 1.77 -23.30
CA GLY A 366 -18.27 1.41 -21.97
C GLY A 366 -19.34 0.76 -21.13
N ARG A 367 -20.01 -0.25 -21.68
CA ARG A 367 -20.99 -1.05 -20.95
C ARG A 367 -20.28 -1.79 -19.85
N GLU A 368 -20.60 -1.38 -18.63
CA GLU A 368 -20.51 -2.24 -17.46
C GLU A 368 -21.19 -3.58 -17.83
N CYS A 369 -20.45 -4.67 -17.70
CA CYS A 369 -21.00 -6.01 -17.88
C CYS A 369 -21.12 -6.66 -16.50
N VAL A 370 -22.26 -7.28 -16.21
CA VAL A 370 -22.45 -8.01 -14.96
C VAL A 370 -22.23 -9.49 -15.22
N TYR A 371 -21.27 -10.08 -14.50
CA TYR A 371 -21.01 -11.52 -14.50
C TYR A 371 -21.66 -12.18 -13.29
N TYR A 372 -22.05 -13.45 -13.46
CA TYR A 372 -22.55 -14.31 -12.39
C TYR A 372 -21.69 -15.57 -12.30
N LEU A 373 -21.13 -15.87 -11.11
CA LEU A 373 -20.18 -16.97 -10.92
C LEU A 373 -20.79 -18.37 -11.10
N CYS A 374 -22.12 -18.53 -10.96
CA CYS A 374 -22.76 -19.85 -10.92
C CYS A 374 -23.90 -20.04 -11.92
N GLY A 375 -23.89 -19.36 -13.07
CA GLY A 375 -24.96 -19.49 -14.04
C GLY A 375 -24.43 -19.38 -15.45
N LEU A 376 -24.95 -20.26 -16.30
CA LEU A 376 -24.81 -20.11 -17.74
C LEU A 376 -25.34 -18.71 -18.13
N PRO A 377 -24.74 -18.04 -19.12
CA PRO A 377 -25.36 -16.85 -19.69
C PRO A 377 -26.82 -17.17 -20.04
N PRO A 378 -27.78 -16.24 -19.84
CA PRO A 378 -29.17 -16.48 -20.20
C PRO A 378 -29.25 -16.95 -21.66
N ASP A 379 -30.06 -17.98 -21.92
CA ASP A 379 -29.98 -18.79 -23.15
C ASP A 379 -30.18 -18.00 -24.45
N VAL A 380 -30.74 -16.78 -24.43
CA VAL A 380 -30.87 -15.93 -25.63
C VAL A 380 -31.00 -14.45 -25.21
N PRO A 381 -30.40 -13.48 -25.94
CA PRO A 381 -30.75 -12.07 -25.80
C PRO A 381 -32.23 -11.87 -26.17
N GLY A 382 -32.97 -11.15 -25.33
CA GLY A 382 -34.34 -10.70 -25.62
C GLY A 382 -34.40 -9.61 -26.67
#